data_AF-A0AAW9JA74-F1
#
_entry.id   AF-A0AAW9JA74-F1
#
_cell.length_a   1.000
_cell.length_b   1.000
_cell.length_c   1.000
_cell.angle_alpha   90.00
_cell.angle_beta   90.00
_cell.angle_gamma   90.00
#
_symmetry.space_group_name_H-M   'P 1'
#
loop_
_entity.id
_entity.type
_entity.pdbx_description
1 polymer ?
#
loop_
_entity_poly.entity_id
_entity_poly.type
_entity_poly.pdbx_seq_one_letter_code
_entity_poly.pdbx_strand_id
1 'polypeptide(L)'
;MQSLNKLKKKLYTQCGNSISVTEKDNIITLSGNLNSWDDVVNAGRICADRKSGRHVVNNITCSSIKAMPMKIPSLRDNVLEGKKIDAIIIGAGIVGCAIARELSKWNLSILLVDKEHDVALHASGRTDGMIHPGIDLKIGQIKQKYNALGN
;
A
#
# COMPACT_ATOMS: atom_id res chain seq x y z
N MET A 1 -8.20 -16.95 -19.07
CA MET A 1 -7.43 -16.78 -17.82
C MET A 1 -6.08 -17.47 -17.99
N GLN A 2 -4.93 -16.81 -17.74
CA GLN A 2 -3.63 -17.49 -17.85
C GLN A 2 -3.47 -18.47 -16.67
N SER A 3 -3.05 -19.71 -16.95
CA SER A 3 -2.70 -20.65 -15.89
C SER A 3 -1.41 -20.23 -15.18
N LEU A 4 -1.27 -20.58 -13.90
CA LEU A 4 -0.08 -20.27 -13.12
C LEU A 4 1.20 -20.78 -13.79
N ASN A 5 1.14 -21.98 -14.40
CA ASN A 5 2.28 -22.56 -15.12
C ASN A 5 2.70 -21.73 -16.33
N LYS A 6 1.76 -21.10 -17.05
CA LYS A 6 2.06 -20.21 -18.18
C LYS A 6 2.71 -18.92 -17.71
N LEU A 7 2.27 -18.38 -16.56
CA LEU A 7 2.88 -17.20 -15.94
C LEU A 7 4.31 -17.50 -15.47
N LYS A 8 4.52 -18.61 -14.76
CA LYS A 8 5.85 -19.07 -14.34
C LYS A 8 6.81 -19.19 -15.52
N LYS A 9 6.37 -19.79 -16.63
CA LYS A 9 7.21 -19.92 -17.83
C LYS A 9 7.61 -18.57 -18.42
N LYS A 10 6.67 -17.63 -18.55
CA LYS A 10 6.95 -16.27 -19.06
C LYS A 10 7.92 -15.52 -18.15
N LEU A 11 7.68 -15.56 -16.84
CA LEU A 11 8.52 -14.89 -15.86
C LEU A 11 9.92 -15.51 -15.80
N TYR A 12 10.03 -16.83 -15.96
CA TYR A 12 11.31 -17.50 -16.08
C TYR A 12 12.10 -17.05 -17.32
N THR A 13 11.45 -16.89 -18.47
CA THR A 13 12.13 -16.38 -19.68
C THR A 13 12.69 -14.97 -19.50
N GLN A 14 12.01 -14.11 -18.73
CA GLN A 14 12.43 -12.72 -18.53
C GLN A 14 13.41 -12.54 -17.36
N CYS A 15 13.16 -13.21 -16.24
CA CYS A 15 13.83 -12.96 -14.96
C CYS A 15 14.68 -14.15 -14.49
N GLY A 16 14.71 -15.25 -15.25
CA GLY A 16 15.42 -16.47 -14.89
C GLY A 16 14.97 -17.05 -13.54
N ASN A 17 15.95 -17.54 -12.77
CA ASN A 17 15.76 -18.08 -11.43
C ASN A 17 15.80 -17.01 -10.32
N SER A 18 15.89 -15.73 -10.66
CA SER A 18 16.07 -14.66 -9.67
C SER A 18 14.80 -14.30 -8.89
N ILE A 19 13.64 -14.77 -9.37
CA ILE A 19 12.35 -14.60 -8.71
C ILE A 19 11.60 -15.94 -8.58
N SER A 20 10.83 -16.05 -7.51
CA SER A 20 9.92 -17.13 -7.21
C SER A 20 8.48 -16.65 -7.30
N VAL A 21 7.59 -17.55 -7.73
CA VAL A 21 6.16 -17.25 -7.92
C VAL A 21 5.33 -18.31 -7.20
N THR A 22 4.52 -17.86 -6.25
CA THR A 22 3.56 -18.70 -5.52
C THR A 22 2.15 -18.16 -5.72
N GLU A 23 1.16 -19.03 -5.60
CA GLU A 23 -0.26 -18.65 -5.62
C GLU A 23 -0.92 -19.27 -4.39
N LYS A 24 -1.61 -18.43 -3.60
CA LYS A 24 -2.41 -18.85 -2.46
C LYS A 24 -3.63 -17.93 -2.36
N ASP A 25 -4.82 -18.50 -2.18
CA ASP A 25 -6.07 -17.73 -2.01
C ASP A 25 -6.31 -16.68 -3.11
N ASN A 26 -6.05 -17.04 -4.37
CA ASN A 26 -6.09 -16.15 -5.55
C ASN A 26 -5.07 -14.99 -5.52
N ILE A 27 -4.07 -15.03 -4.63
CA ILE A 27 -3.00 -14.04 -4.55
C ILE A 27 -1.73 -14.65 -5.15
N ILE A 28 -1.27 -14.07 -6.26
CA ILE A 28 0.03 -14.36 -6.84
C ILE A 28 1.08 -13.53 -6.09
N THR A 29 2.04 -14.19 -5.46
CA THR A 29 3.16 -13.52 -4.79
C THR A 29 4.43 -13.72 -5.60
N LEU A 30 5.05 -12.60 -5.99
CA LEU A 30 6.34 -12.55 -6.66
C LEU A 30 7.41 -12.18 -5.63
N SER A 31 8.41 -13.03 -5.40
CA SER A 31 9.46 -12.79 -4.40
C SER A 31 10.84 -13.06 -4.98
N GLY A 32 11.79 -12.16 -4.79
CA GLY A 32 13.17 -12.35 -5.26
C GLY A 32 13.98 -11.08 -5.30
N ASN A 33 15.05 -11.08 -6.08
CA ASN A 33 15.90 -9.92 -6.28
C ASN A 33 16.19 -9.72 -7.78
N LEU A 34 16.02 -8.51 -8.27
CA LEU A 34 16.34 -8.13 -9.65
C LEU A 34 17.28 -6.92 -9.67
N ASN A 35 18.03 -6.77 -10.75
CA ASN A 35 19.00 -5.68 -10.90
C ASN A 35 18.41 -4.45 -11.61
N SER A 36 17.24 -4.59 -12.25
CA SER A 36 16.57 -3.51 -12.99
C SER A 36 15.18 -3.24 -12.43
N TRP A 37 14.83 -1.97 -12.26
CA TRP A 37 13.50 -1.55 -11.85
C TRP A 37 12.44 -1.88 -12.91
N ASP A 38 12.79 -1.75 -14.20
CA ASP A 38 11.87 -2.06 -15.28
C ASP A 38 11.48 -3.54 -15.27
N ASP A 39 12.40 -4.43 -14.91
CA ASP A 39 12.09 -5.87 -14.78
C ASP A 39 11.15 -6.14 -13.60
N VAL A 40 11.33 -5.45 -12.48
CA VAL A 40 10.41 -5.51 -11.33
C VAL A 40 9.00 -5.07 -11.74
N VAL A 41 8.88 -3.95 -12.45
CA VAL A 41 7.60 -3.42 -12.93
C VAL A 41 6.96 -4.38 -13.94
N ASN A 42 7.75 -4.88 -14.89
CA ASN A 42 7.27 -5.80 -15.92
C ASN A 42 6.79 -7.14 -15.33
N ALA A 43 7.51 -7.70 -14.36
CA ALA A 43 7.10 -8.91 -13.66
C ALA A 43 5.72 -8.73 -13.00
N GLY A 44 5.51 -7.61 -12.29
CA GLY A 44 4.21 -7.26 -11.71
C GLY A 44 3.10 -7.11 -12.75
N ARG A 45 3.40 -6.41 -13.87
CA ARG A 45 2.43 -6.20 -14.97
C ARG A 45 1.99 -7.50 -15.63
N ILE A 46 2.90 -8.46 -15.83
CA ILE A 46 2.58 -9.77 -16.42
C ILE A 46 1.54 -10.52 -15.58
N CYS A 47 1.57 -10.37 -14.26
CA CYS A 47 0.64 -11.03 -13.34
C CYS A 47 -0.67 -10.25 -13.13
N ALA A 48 -0.71 -8.95 -13.45
CA ALA A 48 -1.86 -8.09 -13.22
C ALA A 48 -2.96 -8.25 -14.30
N ASP A 49 -3.72 -9.34 -14.26
CA ASP A 49 -4.87 -9.59 -15.13
C ASP A 49 -6.19 -9.20 -14.44
N ARG A 50 -6.79 -8.08 -14.89
CA ARG A 50 -8.06 -7.57 -14.32
C ARG A 50 -9.23 -8.54 -14.47
N LYS A 51 -9.16 -9.50 -15.39
CA LYS A 51 -10.23 -10.47 -15.65
C LYS A 51 -10.03 -11.78 -14.91
N SER A 52 -8.89 -11.99 -14.25
CA SER A 52 -8.60 -13.28 -13.63
C SER A 52 -9.17 -13.46 -12.24
N GLY A 53 -9.68 -12.40 -11.60
CA GLY A 53 -10.07 -12.44 -10.19
C GLY A 53 -8.91 -12.71 -9.24
N ARG A 54 -7.67 -12.57 -9.71
CA ARG A 54 -6.45 -12.77 -8.92
C ARG A 54 -5.84 -11.44 -8.53
N HIS A 55 -5.20 -11.42 -7.37
CA HIS A 55 -4.45 -10.29 -6.87
C HIS A 55 -2.95 -10.56 -7.01
N VAL A 56 -2.15 -9.49 -7.00
CA VAL A 56 -0.69 -9.59 -7.15
C VAL A 56 -0.02 -8.88 -5.98
N VAL A 57 0.84 -9.61 -5.28
CA VAL A 57 1.80 -9.07 -4.31
C VAL A 57 3.17 -9.07 -4.98
N ASN A 58 3.75 -7.88 -5.12
CA ASN A 58 5.12 -7.73 -5.57
C ASN A 58 6.04 -7.55 -4.36
N ASN A 59 6.80 -8.60 -4.04
CA ASN A 59 7.82 -8.65 -3.01
C ASN A 59 9.22 -8.86 -3.63
N ILE A 60 9.42 -8.36 -4.85
CA ILE A 60 10.73 -8.36 -5.51
C ILE A 60 11.53 -7.14 -5.03
N THR A 61 12.75 -7.39 -4.59
CA THR A 61 13.72 -6.34 -4.25
C THR A 61 14.54 -5.94 -5.48
N CYS A 62 14.98 -4.68 -5.54
CA CYS A 62 15.77 -4.17 -6.67
C CYS A 62 17.15 -3.70 -6.19
N SER A 63 18.23 -4.29 -6.73
CA SER A 63 19.60 -3.96 -6.31
C SER A 63 20.09 -2.60 -6.83
N SER A 64 19.55 -2.10 -7.95
CA SER A 64 19.91 -0.80 -8.51
C SER A 64 19.25 0.39 -7.81
N ILE A 65 18.20 0.15 -7.02
CA ILE A 65 17.50 1.18 -6.27
C ILE A 65 17.65 0.88 -4.78
N LYS A 66 18.44 1.71 -4.10
CA LYS A 66 18.44 1.71 -2.64
C LYS A 66 17.14 2.32 -2.15
N ALA A 67 16.33 1.55 -1.42
CA ALA A 67 15.15 2.09 -0.76
C ALA A 67 15.58 3.27 0.11
N MET A 68 14.86 4.40 -0.01
CA MET A 68 15.08 5.52 0.90
C MET A 68 14.79 5.02 2.32
N PRO A 69 15.72 5.18 3.28
CA PRO A 69 15.48 4.75 4.64
C PRO A 69 14.31 5.57 5.21
N MET A 70 13.46 4.92 6.00
CA MET A 70 12.45 5.62 6.79
C MET A 70 13.16 6.56 7.76
N LYS A 71 12.58 7.75 7.93
CA LYS A 71 13.08 8.71 8.91
C LYS A 71 12.43 8.35 10.23
N ILE A 72 13.16 7.64 11.07
CA ILE A 72 12.67 7.17 12.38
C ILE A 72 13.07 8.21 13.45
N PRO A 73 12.19 8.56 14.41
CA PRO A 73 12.55 9.42 15.53
C PRO A 73 13.74 8.83 16.32
N SER A 74 14.59 9.72 16.88
CA SER A 74 15.60 9.30 17.85
C SER A 74 14.98 8.93 19.20
N LEU A 75 13.81 9.47 19.52
CA LEU A 75 13.08 9.16 20.74
C LEU A 75 12.65 7.69 20.74
N ARG A 76 13.06 6.97 21.78
CA ARG A 76 12.62 5.61 22.09
C ARG A 76 12.33 5.56 23.57
N ASP A 77 11.09 5.24 23.89
CA ASP A 77 10.63 5.09 25.27
C ASP A 77 9.60 3.95 25.34
N ASN A 78 9.21 3.63 26.57
CA ASN A 78 8.19 2.62 26.86
C ASN A 78 6.95 3.27 27.50
N VAL A 79 6.67 4.55 27.23
CA VAL A 79 5.61 5.34 27.90
C VAL A 79 4.23 4.72 27.67
N LEU A 80 4.05 4.04 26.54
CA LEU A 80 2.79 3.39 26.16
C LEU A 80 2.73 1.89 26.51
N GLU A 81 3.81 1.31 27.06
CA GLU A 81 3.88 -0.11 27.40
C GLU A 81 2.80 -0.48 28.44
N GLY A 82 2.06 -1.55 28.18
CA GLY A 82 0.97 -1.99 29.06
C GLY A 82 -0.26 -1.07 29.10
N LYS A 83 -0.29 0.03 28.35
CA LYS A 83 -1.49 0.88 28.28
C LYS A 83 -2.61 0.19 27.52
N LYS A 84 -3.81 0.23 28.09
CA LYS A 84 -5.03 -0.20 27.42
C LYS A 84 -5.50 0.88 26.45
N ILE A 85 -5.81 0.48 25.23
CA ILE A 85 -6.38 1.33 24.19
C ILE A 85 -7.66 0.69 23.67
N ASP A 86 -8.62 1.52 23.28
CA ASP A 86 -9.89 1.08 22.73
C ASP A 86 -9.80 0.93 21.20
N ALA A 87 -8.98 1.75 20.55
CA ALA A 87 -8.72 1.67 19.12
C ALA A 87 -7.26 1.99 18.77
N ILE A 88 -6.71 1.22 17.82
CA ILE A 88 -5.42 1.50 17.17
C ILE A 88 -5.65 1.84 15.70
N ILE A 89 -5.00 2.90 15.24
CA ILE A 89 -5.02 3.37 13.86
C ILE A 89 -3.60 3.25 13.32
N ILE A 90 -3.44 2.47 12.25
CA ILE A 90 -2.14 2.24 11.62
C ILE A 90 -2.07 3.06 10.33
N GLY A 91 -1.16 4.04 10.32
CA GLY A 91 -0.93 5.01 9.26
C GLY A 91 -1.51 6.39 9.59
N ALA A 92 -0.65 7.37 9.82
CA ALA A 92 -0.97 8.79 10.05
C ALA A 92 -0.96 9.60 8.74
N GLY A 93 -1.53 9.04 7.68
CA GLY A 93 -1.94 9.79 6.49
C GLY A 93 -3.26 10.54 6.72
N ILE A 94 -3.74 11.27 5.72
CA ILE A 94 -4.97 12.07 5.82
C ILE A 94 -6.18 11.26 6.31
N VAL A 95 -6.32 10.01 5.84
CA VAL A 95 -7.42 9.11 6.25
C VAL A 95 -7.26 8.67 7.70
N GLY A 96 -6.07 8.26 8.13
CA GLY A 96 -5.84 7.84 9.51
C GLY A 96 -6.01 8.98 10.51
N CYS A 97 -5.51 10.17 10.17
CA CYS A 97 -5.75 11.38 10.96
C CYS A 97 -7.24 11.77 11.01
N ALA A 98 -7.96 11.64 9.89
CA ALA A 98 -9.41 11.90 9.86
C ALA A 98 -10.18 10.91 10.75
N ILE A 99 -9.82 9.63 10.74
CA ILE A 99 -10.40 8.61 11.64
C ILE A 99 -10.08 8.96 13.10
N ALA A 100 -8.82 9.28 13.41
CA ALA A 100 -8.41 9.66 14.77
C ALA A 100 -9.22 10.86 15.29
N ARG A 101 -9.40 11.88 14.45
CA ARG A 101 -10.22 13.07 14.73
C ARG A 101 -11.70 12.73 14.93
N GLU A 102 -12.24 11.77 14.19
CA GLU A 102 -13.64 11.37 14.36
C GLU A 102 -13.83 10.58 15.65
N LEU A 103 -12.91 9.66 15.96
CA LEU A 103 -12.95 8.87 17.18
C LEU A 103 -12.70 9.72 18.44
N SER A 104 -11.93 10.80 18.33
CA SER A 104 -11.67 11.70 19.47
C SER A 104 -12.92 12.47 19.95
N LYS A 105 -14.04 12.42 19.21
CA LYS A 105 -15.33 12.95 19.69
C LYS A 105 -15.95 12.11 20.81
N TRP A 106 -15.47 10.88 20.99
CA TRP A 106 -15.96 9.93 21.97
C TRP A 106 -14.96 9.80 23.12
N ASN A 107 -15.41 9.29 24.26
CA ASN A 107 -14.53 9.00 25.40
C ASN A 107 -13.77 7.69 25.18
N LEU A 108 -12.83 7.69 24.23
CA LEU A 108 -12.02 6.53 23.82
C LEU A 108 -10.53 6.83 23.98
N SER A 109 -9.78 5.84 24.44
CA SER A 109 -8.31 5.82 24.38
C SER A 109 -7.89 5.37 22.97
N ILE A 110 -7.36 6.30 22.17
CA ILE A 110 -6.96 6.05 20.78
C ILE A 110 -5.43 6.11 20.63
N LEU A 111 -4.87 5.16 19.87
CA LEU A 111 -3.46 5.15 19.49
C LEU A 111 -3.32 5.29 17.97
N LEU A 112 -2.68 6.37 17.51
CA LEU A 112 -2.31 6.57 16.11
C LEU A 112 -0.82 6.23 15.95
N VAL A 113 -0.50 5.31 15.03
CA VAL A 113 0.87 4.85 14.78
C VAL A 113 1.23 5.10 13.32
N ASP A 114 2.40 5.66 13.06
CA ASP A 114 3.00 5.72 11.73
C ASP A 114 4.41 5.14 11.77
N LYS A 115 4.91 4.69 10.61
CA LYS A 115 6.26 4.15 10.46
C LYS A 115 7.31 5.25 10.31
N GLU A 116 6.90 6.44 9.88
CA GLU A 116 7.76 7.62 9.77
C GLU A 116 7.69 8.48 11.04
N HIS A 117 8.67 9.36 11.23
CA HIS A 117 8.76 10.28 12.38
C HIS A 117 7.70 11.38 12.44
N ASP A 118 6.94 11.60 11.38
CA ASP A 118 5.92 12.65 11.30
C ASP A 118 4.74 12.18 10.45
N VAL A 119 3.62 12.88 10.57
CA VAL A 119 2.39 12.59 9.84
C VAL A 119 2.51 12.98 8.36
N ALA A 120 1.69 12.34 7.52
CA ALA A 120 1.57 12.66 6.10
C ALA A 120 2.86 12.57 5.25
N LEU A 121 3.94 11.95 5.73
CA LEU A 121 5.22 11.83 5.00
C LEU A 121 5.21 10.91 3.77
N HIS A 122 4.05 10.42 3.35
CA HIS A 122 3.83 9.60 2.13
C HIS A 122 2.90 10.28 1.12
N ALA A 123 1.86 9.58 0.64
CA ALA A 123 0.97 10.07 -0.41
C ALA A 123 0.23 11.34 0.02
N SER A 124 -0.19 11.43 1.29
CA SER A 124 -0.96 12.56 1.80
C SER A 124 -0.20 13.88 1.84
N GLY A 125 1.12 13.88 1.97
CA GLY A 125 1.97 15.09 1.92
C GLY A 125 2.57 15.36 0.54
N ARG A 126 2.26 14.53 -0.46
CA ARG A 126 2.73 14.67 -1.86
C ARG A 126 1.56 14.77 -2.82
N THR A 127 0.71 15.74 -2.56
CA THR A 127 -0.49 16.08 -3.34
C THR A 127 -0.45 17.58 -3.68
N ASP A 128 -1.20 17.98 -4.70
CA ASP A 128 -1.43 19.40 -5.02
C ASP A 128 -2.43 20.07 -4.04
N GLY A 129 -3.07 19.27 -3.18
CA GLY A 129 -4.04 19.75 -2.19
C GLY A 129 -5.40 20.10 -2.79
N MET A 130 -5.68 19.71 -4.04
CA MET A 130 -6.96 19.98 -4.69
C MET A 130 -8.11 19.20 -4.04
N ILE A 131 -9.20 19.90 -3.74
CA ILE A 131 -10.48 19.28 -3.41
C ILE A 131 -11.25 19.02 -4.72
N HIS A 132 -11.50 17.75 -5.01
CA HIS A 132 -12.04 17.33 -6.30
C HIS A 132 -13.56 17.55 -6.37
N PRO A 133 -14.12 18.27 -7.36
CA PRO A 133 -15.57 18.51 -7.45
C PRO A 133 -16.37 17.26 -7.86
N GLY A 134 -15.69 16.29 -8.46
CA GLY A 134 -16.23 14.95 -8.75
C GLY A 134 -17.05 14.85 -10.03
N ILE A 135 -17.03 15.89 -10.88
CA ILE A 135 -17.80 15.98 -12.12
C ILE A 135 -17.36 14.96 -13.19
N ASP A 136 -16.11 14.51 -13.12
CA ASP A 136 -15.47 13.59 -14.06
C ASP A 136 -15.67 12.11 -13.69
N LEU A 137 -16.29 11.84 -12.55
CA LEU A 137 -16.51 10.49 -12.05
C LEU A 137 -17.81 9.92 -12.63
N LYS A 138 -17.72 8.71 -13.20
CA LYS A 138 -18.90 7.94 -13.62
C LYS A 138 -19.88 7.74 -12.46
N ILE A 139 -21.16 7.86 -12.78
CA ILE A 139 -22.27 7.70 -11.85
C ILE A 139 -22.24 6.29 -11.23
N GLY A 140 -22.46 6.23 -9.91
CA GLY A 140 -22.53 4.98 -9.14
C GLY A 140 -21.18 4.47 -8.63
N GLN A 141 -20.07 5.14 -8.95
CA GLN A 141 -18.78 4.82 -8.33
C GLN A 141 -18.76 5.24 -6.86
N ILE A 142 -18.13 4.41 -6.02
CA ILE A 142 -17.91 4.72 -4.60
C ILE A 142 -17.16 6.06 -4.43
N LYS A 143 -16.17 6.34 -5.31
CA LYS A 143 -15.45 7.62 -5.31
C LYS A 143 -16.36 8.82 -5.55
N GLN A 144 -17.36 8.69 -6.43
CA GLN A 144 -18.32 9.75 -6.71
C GLN A 144 -19.15 10.06 -5.46
N LYS A 145 -19.67 9.02 -4.80
CA LYS A 145 -20.43 9.16 -3.54
C LYS A 145 -19.63 9.93 -2.48
N TYR A 146 -18.38 9.55 -2.24
CA TYR A 146 -17.58 10.19 -1.19
C TYR A 146 -17.06 11.58 -1.57
N ASN A 147 -16.74 11.84 -2.84
CA ASN A 147 -16.41 13.20 -3.29
C ASN A 147 -17.61 14.15 -3.13
N ALA A 148 -18.83 13.68 -3.42
CA ALA A 148 -20.03 14.50 -3.25
C ALA A 148 -20.36 14.79 -1.78
N LEU A 149 -20.10 13.86 -0.86
CA LEU A 149 -20.33 14.06 0.59
C LEU A 149 -19.23 14.92 1.25
N GLY A 150 -18.04 14.96 0.65
CA GLY A 150 -16.88 15.68 1.20
C GLY A 150 -16.73 17.13 0.73
N ASN A 151 -17.50 17.55 -0.29
CA ASN A 151 -17.63 18.96 -0.72
C ASN A 151 -18.86 19.58 -0.06
#